data_AF-A0A0F9A6Z1-F1
#
_entry.id   AF-A0A0F9A6Z1-F1
#
_cell.length_a   1.000
_cell.length_b   1.000
_cell.length_c   1.000
_cell.angle_alpha   90.00
_cell.angle_beta   90.00
_cell.angle_gamma   90.00
#
_symmetry.space_group_name_H-M   'P 1'
#
loop_
_entity.id
_entity.type
_entity.pdbx_description
1 polymer ?
#
loop_
_entity_poly.entity_id
_entity_poly.type
_entity_poly.pdbx_seq_one_letter_code
_entity_poly.pdbx_strand_id
1 'polypeptide(L)'
;RLYMPPESVYGILAAPPCTHLAGSGARWWEEKGVEALLEALSIADACMRINLISNPRFWVLENPDGYLKWFLGKPYLIFHPYEYGDPHTKKTCIWGNFKFPIKNPTKLIDFEHPTTKGAKDYVKCVEHFQHLKNIPEGYKEKTGLTKRAILRSITPSGFAKAFFEANP
;
A
#
# COMPACT_ATOMS: atom_id res chain seq x y z
N ARG A 1 18.95 3.23 10.66
CA ARG A 1 17.76 4.11 10.63
C ARG A 1 17.19 4.21 12.05
N LEU A 2 17.50 5.28 12.79
CA LEU A 2 17.04 5.51 14.17
C LEU A 2 15.92 6.54 14.19
N TYR A 3 14.81 6.22 14.83
CA TYR A 3 13.68 7.10 15.05
C TYR A 3 13.07 6.76 16.41
N MET A 4 12.88 7.77 17.25
CA MET A 4 12.16 7.63 18.51
C MET A 4 10.73 8.12 18.29
N PRO A 5 9.72 7.23 18.38
CA PRO A 5 8.32 7.63 18.26
C PRO A 5 7.91 8.50 19.46
N PRO A 6 6.90 9.38 19.29
CA PRO A 6 6.32 10.08 20.42
C PRO A 6 5.70 9.09 21.42
N GLU A 7 5.50 9.53 22.66
CA GLU A 7 4.81 8.72 23.67
C GLU A 7 3.33 8.56 23.32
N SER A 8 2.72 7.47 23.81
CA SER A 8 1.28 7.21 23.69
C SER A 8 0.73 7.20 22.25
N VAL A 9 1.49 6.67 21.28
CA VAL A 9 1.00 6.46 19.91
C VAL A 9 -0.19 5.51 19.93
N TYR A 10 -1.34 6.00 19.47
CA TYR A 10 -2.57 5.22 19.46
C TYR A 10 -2.53 4.08 18.43
N GLY A 11 -2.13 4.40 17.21
CA GLY A 11 -2.16 3.50 16.07
C GLY A 11 -1.10 3.85 15.03
N ILE A 12 -0.61 2.85 14.30
CA ILE A 12 0.39 3.05 13.24
C ILE A 12 -0.10 2.45 11.92
N LEU A 13 -0.01 3.26 10.86
CA LEU A 13 -0.19 2.83 9.47
C LEU A 13 1.15 2.99 8.74
N ALA A 14 1.83 1.89 8.44
CA ALA A 14 3.08 1.89 7.69
C ALA A 14 2.87 1.41 6.25
N ALA A 15 3.44 2.12 5.28
CA ALA A 15 3.44 1.73 3.86
C ALA A 15 4.85 1.89 3.28
N PRO A 16 5.78 0.95 3.56
CA PRO A 16 7.15 1.06 3.06
C PRO A 16 7.18 1.03 1.52
N PRO A 17 8.16 1.69 0.87
CA PRO A 17 8.26 1.74 -0.59
C PRO A 17 8.22 0.34 -1.22
N CYS A 18 7.32 0.14 -2.18
CA CYS A 18 7.05 -1.18 -2.75
C CYS A 18 7.86 -1.50 -4.02
N THR A 19 8.67 -0.58 -4.54
CA THR A 19 9.40 -0.72 -5.82
C THR A 19 10.26 -2.00 -5.91
N HIS A 20 10.88 -2.40 -4.80
CA HIS A 20 11.72 -3.60 -4.71
C HIS A 20 11.05 -4.74 -3.92
N LEU A 21 9.85 -4.52 -3.37
CA LEU A 21 9.12 -5.50 -2.57
C LEU A 21 7.95 -6.12 -3.33
N ALA A 22 7.31 -5.40 -4.26
CA ALA A 22 6.15 -5.89 -5.00
C ALA A 22 6.55 -6.89 -6.09
N GLY A 23 5.77 -7.96 -6.25
CA GLY A 23 6.02 -8.98 -7.28
C GLY A 23 5.99 -8.42 -8.72
N SER A 24 5.19 -7.37 -8.96
CA SER A 24 5.16 -6.67 -10.26
C SER A 24 6.50 -6.04 -10.69
N GLY A 25 7.40 -5.83 -9.72
CA GLY A 25 8.76 -5.32 -9.92
C GLY A 25 9.82 -6.38 -10.17
N ALA A 26 9.47 -7.68 -10.11
CA ALA A 26 10.41 -8.80 -10.28
C ALA A 26 11.04 -8.85 -11.68
N ARG A 27 10.35 -8.35 -12.71
CA ARG A 27 10.86 -8.27 -14.09
C ARG A 27 12.12 -7.41 -14.25
N TRP A 28 12.43 -6.56 -13.26
CA TRP A 28 13.57 -5.64 -13.26
C TRP A 28 14.69 -6.14 -12.33
N TRP A 29 14.65 -7.42 -11.93
CA TRP A 29 15.57 -7.97 -10.93
C TRP A 29 17.04 -7.94 -11.38
N GLU A 30 17.30 -8.25 -12.64
CA GLU A 30 18.65 -8.25 -13.22
C GLU A 30 19.35 -6.89 -13.08
N GLU A 31 18.61 -5.79 -13.20
CA GLU A 31 19.13 -4.43 -13.03
C GLU A 31 19.20 -3.98 -11.56
N LYS A 32 18.29 -4.48 -10.71
CA LYS A 32 18.13 -4.03 -9.31
C LYS A 32 19.14 -4.65 -8.35
N GLY A 33 19.49 -5.91 -8.56
CA GLY A 33 20.36 -6.67 -7.66
C GLY A 33 19.76 -6.89 -6.26
N VAL A 34 20.56 -7.54 -5.41
CA VAL A 34 20.17 -7.91 -4.03
C VAL A 34 20.21 -6.70 -3.09
N GLU A 35 21.08 -5.74 -3.36
CA GLU A 35 21.29 -4.53 -2.56
C GLU A 35 20.01 -3.70 -2.48
N ALA A 36 19.29 -3.55 -3.59
CA ALA A 36 18.04 -2.80 -3.62
C ALA A 36 16.91 -3.50 -2.84
N LEU A 37 16.91 -4.84 -2.79
CA LEU A 37 15.99 -5.60 -1.94
C LEU A 37 16.35 -5.42 -0.48
N LEU A 38 17.62 -5.55 -0.11
CA LEU A 38 18.09 -5.36 1.26
C LEU A 38 17.78 -3.95 1.76
N GLU A 39 17.98 -2.94 0.93
CA GLU A 39 17.64 -1.56 1.27
C GLU A 39 16.14 -1.40 1.53
N ALA A 40 15.28 -1.96 0.67
CA ALA A 40 13.83 -1.91 0.87
C ALA A 40 13.37 -2.69 2.11
N LEU A 41 13.98 -3.86 2.38
CA LEU A 41 13.75 -4.63 3.60
C LEU A 41 14.19 -3.85 4.85
N SER A 42 15.28 -3.08 4.78
CA SER A 42 15.71 -2.22 5.91
C SER A 42 14.68 -1.16 6.27
N ILE A 43 13.88 -0.69 5.31
CA ILE A 43 12.77 0.24 5.54
C ILE A 43 11.61 -0.47 6.20
N ALA A 44 11.23 -1.65 5.70
CA ALA A 44 10.18 -2.47 6.28
C ALA A 44 10.53 -2.88 7.73
N ASP A 45 11.79 -3.28 7.98
CA ASP A 45 12.32 -3.53 9.33
C ASP A 45 12.20 -2.29 10.23
N ALA A 46 12.57 -1.12 9.73
CA ALA A 46 12.42 0.11 10.50
C ALA A 46 10.95 0.37 10.89
N CYS A 47 9.99 0.13 10.00
CA CYS A 47 8.56 0.19 10.34
C CYS A 47 8.20 -0.81 11.46
N MET A 48 8.69 -2.05 11.36
CA MET A 48 8.45 -3.07 12.40
C MET A 48 9.05 -2.69 13.75
N ARG A 49 10.28 -2.17 13.79
CA ARG A 49 10.91 -1.69 15.02
C ARG A 49 10.14 -0.52 15.65
N ILE A 50 9.64 0.42 14.84
CA ILE A 50 8.81 1.52 15.33
C ILE A 50 7.52 0.95 15.96
N ASN A 51 6.89 -0.04 15.33
CA ASN A 51 5.69 -0.68 15.91
C ASN A 51 5.99 -1.35 17.25
N LEU A 52 7.13 -2.04 17.37
CA LEU A 52 7.54 -2.71 18.61
C LEU A 52 7.82 -1.72 19.74
N ILE A 53 8.52 -0.62 19.44
CA ILE A 53 8.86 0.42 20.44
C ILE A 53 7.61 1.20 20.87
N SER A 54 6.76 1.57 19.91
CA SER A 54 5.54 2.33 20.19
C SER A 54 4.46 1.52 20.92
N ASN A 55 4.45 0.19 20.73
CA ASN A 55 3.42 -0.74 21.21
C ASN A 55 1.98 -0.19 21.12
N PRO A 56 1.55 0.23 19.91
CA PRO A 56 0.26 0.90 19.73
C PRO A 56 -0.91 -0.08 19.89
N ARG A 57 -2.12 0.45 20.07
CA ARG A 57 -3.35 -0.36 20.15
C ARG A 57 -3.62 -1.13 18.87
N PHE A 58 -3.28 -0.53 17.73
CA PHE A 58 -3.22 -1.23 16.45
C PHE A 58 -1.99 -0.81 15.65
N TRP A 59 -1.50 -1.71 14.81
CA TRP A 59 -0.52 -1.36 13.79
C TRP A 59 -0.79 -2.15 12.52
N VAL A 60 -0.45 -1.55 11.39
CA VAL A 60 -0.45 -2.24 10.10
C VAL A 60 0.79 -1.89 9.29
N LEU A 61 1.19 -2.85 8.47
CA LEU A 61 2.12 -2.68 7.37
C LEU A 61 1.39 -3.04 6.08
N GLU A 62 1.16 -2.05 5.22
CA GLU A 62 0.55 -2.20 3.90
C GLU A 62 1.62 -2.37 2.83
N ASN A 63 1.42 -3.36 1.96
CA ASN A 63 2.21 -3.48 0.74
C ASN A 63 1.44 -4.28 -0.33
N PRO A 64 1.74 -4.11 -1.62
CA PRO A 64 1.32 -5.04 -2.65
C PRO A 64 1.80 -6.47 -2.40
N ASP A 65 1.15 -7.45 -3.02
CA ASP A 65 1.64 -8.85 -3.01
C ASP A 65 3.05 -8.94 -3.63
N GLY A 66 3.95 -9.64 -2.94
CA GLY A 66 5.37 -9.64 -3.27
C GLY A 66 6.24 -10.33 -2.22
N TYR A 67 7.46 -9.81 -2.03
CA TYR A 67 8.50 -10.43 -1.23
C TYR A 67 8.24 -10.43 0.27
N LEU A 68 7.50 -9.45 0.81
CA LEU A 68 7.31 -9.32 2.26
C LEU A 68 6.68 -10.54 2.92
N LYS A 69 5.83 -11.31 2.21
CA LYS A 69 5.22 -12.53 2.77
C LYS A 69 6.23 -13.63 3.12
N TRP A 70 7.41 -13.61 2.50
CA TRP A 70 8.49 -14.56 2.82
C TRP A 70 9.20 -14.22 4.13
N PHE A 71 9.15 -12.94 4.54
CA PHE A 71 9.82 -12.44 5.75
C PHE A 71 8.85 -12.27 6.92
N LEU A 72 7.62 -11.82 6.65
CA LEU A 72 6.59 -11.52 7.66
C LEU A 72 5.52 -12.62 7.78
N GLY A 73 5.60 -13.67 6.97
CA GLY A 73 4.58 -14.70 6.86
C GLY A 73 3.33 -14.26 6.09
N LYS A 74 2.25 -15.03 6.22
CA LYS A 74 0.99 -14.78 5.48
C LYS A 74 0.36 -13.45 5.95
N PRO A 75 -0.05 -12.56 5.03
CA PRO A 75 -0.80 -11.36 5.41
C PRO A 75 -2.13 -11.72 6.08
N TYR A 76 -2.53 -10.91 7.07
CA TYR A 76 -3.80 -11.08 7.79
C TYR A 76 -4.99 -10.69 6.93
N LEU A 77 -4.85 -9.65 6.11
CA LEU A 77 -5.86 -9.21 5.15
C LEU A 77 -5.24 -9.06 3.77
N ILE A 78 -5.90 -9.63 2.77
CA ILE A 78 -5.66 -9.34 1.35
C ILE A 78 -6.95 -8.75 0.83
N PHE A 79 -6.89 -7.60 0.15
CA PHE A 79 -8.07 -6.96 -0.38
C PHE A 79 -7.85 -6.30 -1.74
N HIS A 80 -8.96 -5.97 -2.38
CA HIS A 80 -9.07 -5.08 -3.51
C HIS A 80 -9.92 -3.84 -3.16
N PRO A 81 -9.64 -2.68 -3.76
CA PRO A 81 -10.35 -1.42 -3.49
C PRO A 81 -11.87 -1.53 -3.64
N TYR A 82 -12.35 -2.30 -4.63
CA TYR A 82 -13.79 -2.47 -4.85
C TYR A 82 -14.52 -3.14 -3.69
N GLU A 83 -13.83 -3.87 -2.83
CA GLU A 83 -14.42 -4.48 -1.63
C GLU A 83 -14.77 -3.43 -0.56
N TYR A 84 -14.28 -2.20 -0.72
CA TYR A 84 -14.47 -1.09 0.21
C TYR A 84 -15.01 0.19 -0.45
N GLY A 85 -15.53 0.11 -1.69
CA GLY A 85 -16.26 1.20 -2.33
C GLY A 85 -15.49 1.96 -3.41
N ASP A 86 -14.25 1.59 -3.69
CA ASP A 86 -13.43 2.16 -4.76
C ASP A 86 -13.52 1.29 -6.03
N PRO A 87 -14.06 1.75 -7.17
CA PRO A 87 -14.49 0.89 -8.29
C PRO A 87 -13.37 0.36 -9.20
N HIS A 88 -12.27 -0.13 -8.62
CA HIS A 88 -11.12 -0.68 -9.35
C HIS A 88 -10.46 -1.84 -8.58
N THR A 89 -9.67 -2.65 -9.28
CA THR A 89 -8.87 -3.71 -8.66
C THR A 89 -7.43 -3.25 -8.44
N LYS A 90 -6.87 -3.55 -7.27
CA LYS A 90 -5.45 -3.42 -6.94
C LYS A 90 -5.18 -4.32 -5.74
N LYS A 91 -4.59 -5.49 -5.96
CA LYS A 91 -4.37 -6.45 -4.86
C LYS A 91 -3.38 -5.86 -3.85
N THR A 92 -3.84 -5.65 -2.62
CA THR A 92 -3.05 -5.14 -1.50
C THR A 92 -3.06 -6.14 -0.35
N CYS A 93 -1.94 -6.26 0.34
CA CYS A 93 -1.74 -7.09 1.52
C CYS A 93 -1.50 -6.23 2.77
N ILE A 94 -2.05 -6.68 3.89
CA ILE A 94 -1.91 -6.04 5.21
C ILE A 94 -1.40 -7.08 6.21
N TRP A 95 -0.30 -6.73 6.88
CA TRP A 95 0.19 -7.39 8.09
C TRP A 95 -0.07 -6.48 9.28
N GLY A 96 -0.24 -7.03 10.49
CA GLY A 96 -0.48 -6.18 11.65
C GLY A 96 -1.26 -6.83 12.78
N ASN A 97 -1.53 -6.01 13.80
CA ASN A 97 -2.53 -6.27 14.83
C ASN A 97 -3.60 -5.18 14.71
N PHE A 98 -4.77 -5.53 14.20
CA PHE A 98 -5.86 -4.60 13.91
C PHE A 98 -7.20 -5.35 13.86
N LYS A 99 -8.30 -4.61 13.97
CA LYS A 99 -9.65 -5.11 13.72
C LYS A 99 -9.95 -5.05 12.22
N PHE A 100 -10.47 -6.15 11.69
CA PHE A 100 -10.82 -6.25 10.27
C PHE A 100 -11.88 -5.19 9.89
N PRO A 101 -11.62 -4.38 8.85
CA PRO A 101 -12.60 -3.43 8.35
C PRO A 101 -13.79 -4.13 7.69
N ILE A 102 -14.97 -3.55 7.88
CA ILE A 102 -16.22 -4.03 7.28
C ILE A 102 -16.19 -3.68 5.79
N LYS A 103 -16.51 -4.67 4.93
CA LYS A 103 -16.57 -4.48 3.49
C LYS A 103 -17.78 -3.65 3.09
N ASN A 104 -17.61 -2.81 2.08
CA ASN A 104 -18.69 -2.08 1.42
C ASN A 104 -18.50 -2.19 -0.10
N PRO A 105 -18.84 -3.34 -0.71
CA PRO A 105 -18.47 -3.62 -2.09
C PRO A 105 -19.15 -2.69 -3.09
N THR A 106 -18.44 -2.29 -4.13
CA THR A 106 -18.98 -1.56 -5.29
C THR A 106 -18.70 -2.31 -6.60
N LYS A 107 -19.46 -1.98 -7.64
CA LYS A 107 -19.22 -2.52 -8.99
C LYS A 107 -17.93 -1.93 -9.57
N LEU A 108 -17.16 -2.76 -10.26
CA LEU A 108 -16.01 -2.29 -11.03
C LEU A 108 -16.49 -1.40 -12.17
N ILE A 109 -15.77 -0.31 -12.42
CA ILE A 109 -15.91 0.44 -13.66
C ILE A 109 -14.97 -0.20 -14.67
N ASP A 110 -15.54 -0.74 -15.74
CA ASP A 110 -14.74 -1.28 -16.84
C ASP A 110 -14.07 -0.12 -17.57
N PHE A 111 -12.76 -0.25 -17.79
CA PHE A 111 -12.00 0.65 -18.66
C PHE A 111 -11.22 -0.19 -19.66
N GLU A 112 -11.55 -0.03 -20.94
CA GLU A 112 -10.76 -0.63 -22.02
C GLU A 112 -9.48 0.17 -22.21
N HIS A 113 -8.36 -0.35 -21.72
CA HIS A 113 -7.06 0.24 -22.02
C HIS A 113 -6.77 0.06 -23.52
N PRO A 114 -6.46 1.13 -24.27
CA PRO A 114 -6.30 1.06 -25.74
C PRO A 114 -5.20 0.10 -26.20
N THR A 115 -4.21 -0.19 -25.33
CA THR A 115 -3.12 -1.14 -25.62
C THR A 115 -3.23 -2.48 -24.86
N THR A 116 -4.23 -2.66 -23.98
CA THR A 116 -4.40 -3.90 -23.22
C THR A 116 -5.87 -4.29 -23.20
N LYS A 117 -6.28 -5.16 -24.14
CA LYS A 117 -7.62 -5.77 -24.11
C LYS A 117 -7.84 -6.44 -22.74
N GLY A 118 -8.80 -5.92 -21.96
CA GLY A 118 -9.26 -6.54 -20.71
C GLY A 118 -8.53 -6.18 -19.40
N ALA A 119 -7.73 -5.12 -19.34
CA ALA A 119 -7.06 -4.73 -18.09
C ALA A 119 -7.99 -4.02 -17.08
N LYS A 120 -8.61 -4.78 -16.17
CA LYS A 120 -9.40 -4.27 -15.02
C LYS A 120 -8.56 -3.80 -13.82
N ASP A 121 -7.23 -3.80 -13.97
CA ASP A 121 -6.26 -3.50 -12.91
C ASP A 121 -5.87 -2.02 -12.91
N TYR A 122 -6.10 -1.35 -11.79
CA TYR A 122 -5.73 0.05 -11.53
C TYR A 122 -4.29 0.35 -11.93
N VAL A 123 -3.37 -0.61 -11.74
CA VAL A 123 -1.95 -0.47 -12.08
C VAL A 123 -1.72 -0.07 -13.54
N LYS A 124 -2.54 -0.60 -14.45
CA LYS A 124 -2.43 -0.36 -15.89
C LYS A 124 -3.17 0.91 -16.33
N CYS A 125 -4.21 1.30 -15.59
CA CYS A 125 -5.16 2.35 -15.97
C CYS A 125 -5.21 3.48 -14.93
N VAL A 126 -4.08 3.78 -14.28
CA VAL A 126 -3.97 4.71 -13.14
C VAL A 126 -4.57 6.08 -13.48
N GLU A 127 -4.33 6.54 -14.71
CA GLU A 127 -4.77 7.82 -15.23
C GLU A 127 -6.30 7.90 -15.34
N HIS A 128 -6.99 6.79 -15.61
CA HIS A 128 -8.46 6.75 -15.66
C HIS A 128 -9.06 6.97 -14.27
N PHE A 129 -8.47 6.35 -13.25
CA PHE A 129 -8.94 6.40 -11.87
C PHE A 129 -8.30 7.53 -11.04
N GLN A 130 -7.56 8.45 -11.67
CA GLN A 130 -6.86 9.53 -10.95
C GLN A 130 -7.81 10.43 -10.16
N HIS A 131 -9.05 10.60 -10.65
CA HIS A 131 -10.09 11.41 -10.02
C HIS A 131 -10.57 10.87 -8.66
N LEU A 132 -10.27 9.59 -8.37
CA LEU A 132 -10.56 8.96 -7.07
C LEU A 132 -9.49 9.25 -6.01
N LYS A 133 -8.39 9.91 -6.39
CA LYS A 133 -7.24 10.14 -5.51
C LYS A 133 -7.04 11.62 -5.25
N ASN A 134 -6.94 11.95 -3.97
CA ASN A 134 -6.54 13.28 -3.53
C ASN A 134 -5.02 13.30 -3.33
N ILE A 135 -4.30 14.02 -4.20
CA ILE A 135 -2.87 14.27 -4.02
C ILE A 135 -2.74 15.55 -3.16
N PRO A 136 -2.06 15.50 -2.00
CA PRO A 136 -1.84 16.70 -1.19
C PRO A 136 -1.07 17.77 -1.96
N GLU A 137 -1.36 19.04 -1.67
CA GLU A 137 -0.64 20.17 -2.24
C GLU A 137 0.86 20.10 -1.90
N GLY A 138 1.72 20.39 -2.87
CA GLY A 138 3.18 20.32 -2.72
C GLY A 138 3.77 18.91 -2.62
N TYR A 139 2.94 17.84 -2.66
CA TYR A 139 3.42 16.47 -2.45
C TYR A 139 4.36 15.99 -3.55
N LYS A 140 4.11 16.40 -4.80
CA LYS A 140 4.94 16.01 -5.94
C LYS A 140 6.31 16.65 -5.85
N GLU A 141 6.36 17.93 -5.52
CA GLU A 141 7.58 18.73 -5.37
C GLU A 141 8.41 18.21 -4.19
N LYS A 142 7.75 17.91 -3.07
CA LYS A 142 8.40 17.38 -1.86
C LYS A 142 9.02 15.99 -2.07
N THR A 143 8.39 15.14 -2.89
CA THR A 143 8.82 13.75 -3.06
C THR A 143 9.67 13.51 -4.31
N GLY A 144 9.60 14.40 -5.30
CA GLY A 144 10.22 14.20 -6.61
C GLY A 144 9.62 13.02 -7.41
N LEU A 145 8.53 12.42 -6.91
CA LEU A 145 7.91 11.25 -7.53
C LEU A 145 7.13 11.63 -8.78
N THR A 146 7.08 10.70 -9.75
CA THR A 146 6.20 10.86 -10.90
C THR A 146 4.73 10.84 -10.46
N LYS A 147 3.86 11.56 -11.16
CA LYS A 147 2.40 11.57 -10.88
C LYS A 147 1.83 10.14 -10.83
N ARG A 148 2.28 9.27 -11.73
CA ARG A 148 1.86 7.87 -11.78
C ARG A 148 2.32 7.09 -10.54
N ALA A 149 3.55 7.31 -10.06
CA ALA A 149 4.02 6.69 -8.82
C ALA A 149 3.19 7.13 -7.61
N ILE A 150 2.90 8.43 -7.50
CA ILE A 150 2.07 9.03 -6.43
C ILE A 150 0.67 8.42 -6.42
N LEU A 151 -0.03 8.40 -7.57
CA LEU A 151 -1.38 7.85 -7.67
C LEU A 151 -1.42 6.36 -7.28
N ARG A 152 -0.36 5.62 -7.59
CA ARG A 152 -0.21 4.20 -7.23
C ARG A 152 0.14 3.97 -5.76
N SER A 153 0.68 4.95 -5.05
CA SER A 153 1.03 4.80 -3.63
C SER A 153 -0.10 5.23 -2.69
N ILE A 154 -1.09 5.99 -3.16
CA ILE A 154 -2.21 6.44 -2.32
C ILE A 154 -3.17 5.27 -2.02
N THR A 155 -3.37 5.01 -0.72
CA THR A 155 -4.35 4.05 -0.19
C THR A 155 -5.77 4.36 -0.72
N PRO A 156 -6.58 3.37 -1.11
CA PRO A 156 -7.98 3.60 -1.48
C PRO A 156 -8.77 4.28 -0.36
N SER A 157 -9.56 5.28 -0.69
CA SER A 157 -10.25 6.12 0.30
C SER A 157 -11.34 5.33 1.03
N GLY A 158 -12.03 4.44 0.32
CA GLY A 158 -13.02 3.54 0.88
C GLY A 158 -12.42 2.58 1.91
N PHE A 159 -11.25 2.00 1.61
CA PHE A 159 -10.52 1.17 2.57
C PHE A 159 -10.04 1.99 3.77
N ALA A 160 -9.46 3.18 3.53
CA ALA A 160 -8.97 4.05 4.61
C ALA A 160 -10.10 4.42 5.59
N LYS A 161 -11.29 4.76 5.08
CA LYS A 161 -12.49 5.03 5.89
C LYS A 161 -12.92 3.81 6.69
N ALA A 162 -13.10 2.66 6.03
CA ALA A 162 -13.53 1.43 6.70
C ALA A 162 -12.52 0.95 7.77
N PHE A 163 -11.23 1.14 7.51
CA PHE A 163 -10.16 0.82 8.46
C PHE A 163 -10.22 1.71 9.70
N PHE A 164 -10.39 3.02 9.51
CA PHE A 164 -10.55 3.98 10.60
C PHE A 164 -11.78 3.66 11.47
N GLU A 165 -12.93 3.39 10.86
CA GLU A 165 -14.17 3.04 11.58
C GLU A 165 -14.06 1.74 12.39
N ALA A 166 -13.32 0.75 11.87
CA ALA A 166 -13.13 -0.53 12.56
C ALA A 166 -12.08 -0.48 13.68
N ASN A 167 -11.17 0.49 13.66
CA ASN A 167 -10.07 0.65 14.60
C ASN A 167 -10.19 2.00 15.34
N PRO A 168 -11.28 2.19 16.11
CA PRO A 168 -11.48 3.40 16.92
C PRO A 168 -10.42 3.50 17.99
#